data_AF-A0A4S3JLY5-F1
#
_entry.id   AF-A0A4S3JLY5-F1
#
_cell.length_a   1.000
_cell.length_b   1.000
_cell.length_c   1.000
_cell.angle_alpha   90.00
_cell.angle_beta   90.00
_cell.angle_gamma   90.00
#
_symmetry.space_group_name_H-M   'P 1'
#
loop_
_entity.id
_entity.type
_entity.pdbx_description
1 polymer ?
#
loop_
_entity_poly.entity_id
_entity_poly.type
_entity_poly.pdbx_seq_one_letter_code
_entity_poly.pdbx_strand_id
1 'polypeptide(L)'
;MASSDDFTPPLPSESLHERFSKLGVGSMAFVNTDVMAYFTQPRLEGHEPWLRKPEVPTPEEIMDTDCDENSEYIELIPNKIMGPWKSKEEYLKAHYELLREDAVAPLRDAVAYVKNDPQMSDSQSVAIYEKVTPIALPSCR
;
A
#
# COMPACT_ATOMS: atom_id res chain seq x y z
N MET A 1 -31.80 51.42 41.80
CA MET A 1 -32.44 51.78 40.51
C MET A 1 -31.43 51.50 39.42
N ALA A 2 -31.68 50.44 38.65
CA ALA A 2 -30.83 50.05 37.51
C ALA A 2 -31.08 51.03 36.35
N SER A 3 -30.01 51.51 35.72
CA SER A 3 -30.07 52.29 34.49
C SER A 3 -29.57 51.40 33.36
N SER A 4 -30.44 51.14 32.40
CA SER A 4 -30.23 50.27 31.24
C SER A 4 -29.30 50.88 30.19
N ASP A 5 -28.47 50.00 29.63
CA ASP A 5 -28.09 49.81 28.22
C ASP A 5 -27.92 51.04 27.30
N ASP A 6 -26.67 51.26 26.86
CA ASP A 6 -26.38 51.57 25.45
C ASP A 6 -25.00 51.02 25.09
N PHE A 7 -24.96 49.83 24.45
CA PHE A 7 -23.73 49.26 23.88
C PHE A 7 -23.91 49.19 22.36
N THR A 8 -23.34 50.17 21.67
CA THR A 8 -23.26 50.16 20.20
C THR A 8 -22.16 49.17 19.78
N PRO A 9 -22.45 48.11 18.99
CA PRO A 9 -21.42 47.21 18.51
C PRO A 9 -20.60 47.90 17.41
N PRO A 10 -19.25 47.83 17.44
CA PRO A 10 -18.43 48.31 16.34
C PRO A 10 -18.59 47.41 15.10
N LEU A 11 -18.68 48.06 13.95
CA LEU A 11 -18.78 47.51 12.59
C LEU A 11 -17.67 46.50 12.24
N PRO A 12 -17.90 45.64 11.23
CA PRO A 12 -17.29 44.32 11.13
C PRO A 12 -15.80 44.39 10.80
N SER A 13 -15.03 43.56 11.49
CA SER A 13 -13.64 43.26 11.13
C SER A 13 -13.59 42.72 9.71
N GLU A 14 -13.00 43.49 8.80
CA GLU A 14 -12.60 43.07 7.46
C GLU A 14 -12.00 41.67 7.51
N SER A 15 -12.65 40.73 6.82
CA SER A 15 -12.26 39.33 6.87
C SER A 15 -10.89 39.15 6.21
N LEU A 16 -10.06 38.27 6.78
CA LEU A 16 -8.74 37.94 6.25
C LEU A 16 -8.77 37.59 4.75
N HIS A 17 -9.89 37.06 4.27
CA HIS A 17 -10.12 36.70 2.87
C HIS A 17 -10.03 37.90 1.92
N GLU A 18 -10.46 39.08 2.37
CA GLU A 18 -10.45 40.31 1.57
C GLU A 18 -9.04 40.89 1.44
N ARG A 19 -8.23 40.74 2.49
CA ARG A 19 -6.80 41.08 2.46
C ARG A 19 -6.01 40.20 1.49
N PHE A 20 -6.30 38.91 1.44
CA PHE A 20 -5.63 37.98 0.53
C PHE A 20 -6.04 38.20 -0.93
N SER A 21 -7.29 38.58 -1.17
CA SER A 21 -7.80 38.86 -2.52
C SER A 21 -7.19 40.13 -3.13
N LYS A 22 -6.91 41.16 -2.30
CA LYS A 22 -6.41 42.47 -2.75
C LYS A 22 -4.91 42.48 -3.10
N LEU A 23 -4.17 41.44 -2.71
CA LEU A 23 -2.73 41.32 -2.94
C LEU A 23 -2.35 40.61 -4.24
N GLY A 24 -3.32 40.22 -5.08
CA GLY A 24 -3.02 39.67 -6.42
C GLY A 24 -2.09 38.45 -6.38
N VAL A 25 -2.07 37.71 -5.27
CA VAL A 25 -1.33 36.45 -5.16
C VAL A 25 -2.25 35.37 -5.69
N GLY A 26 -2.26 35.21 -7.01
CA GLY A 26 -2.70 33.96 -7.61
C GLY A 26 -1.98 32.82 -6.88
N SER A 27 -2.74 31.80 -6.47
CA SER A 27 -2.32 30.64 -5.67
C SER A 27 -0.85 30.26 -5.85
N MET A 28 0.05 30.93 -5.12
CA MET A 28 1.39 30.42 -4.89
C MET A 28 1.21 29.45 -3.74
N ALA A 29 0.68 28.27 -4.07
CA ALA A 29 0.85 27.12 -3.21
C ALA A 29 2.36 27.03 -2.95
N PHE A 30 2.78 27.29 -1.73
CA PHE A 30 4.13 26.97 -1.29
C PHE A 30 4.23 25.45 -1.33
N VAL A 31 4.60 24.93 -2.50
CA VAL A 31 4.84 23.51 -2.69
C VAL A 31 6.08 23.19 -1.89
N ASN A 32 5.95 22.31 -0.91
CA ASN A 32 7.10 21.79 -0.19
C ASN A 32 7.96 21.00 -1.20
N THR A 33 9.09 21.57 -1.59
CA THR A 33 10.03 20.99 -2.56
C THR A 33 10.68 19.70 -2.05
N ASP A 34 10.68 19.48 -0.73
CA ASP A 34 11.22 18.27 -0.11
C ASP A 34 10.35 17.05 -0.44
N VAL A 35 9.04 17.25 -0.66
CA VAL A 35 8.13 16.19 -1.11
C VAL A 35 8.51 15.73 -2.52
N MET A 36 8.77 16.67 -3.44
CA MET A 36 9.25 16.33 -4.78
C MET A 36 10.62 15.65 -4.72
N ALA A 37 11.52 16.13 -3.84
CA ALA A 37 12.83 15.53 -3.64
C ALA A 37 12.73 14.07 -3.15
N TYR A 38 11.77 13.75 -2.27
CA TYR A 38 11.51 12.37 -1.82
C TYR A 38 11.11 11.45 -2.98
N PHE A 39 10.19 11.88 -3.85
CA PHE A 39 9.78 11.09 -5.02
C PHE A 39 10.87 10.94 -6.08
N THR A 40 11.80 11.90 -6.15
CA THR A 40 12.89 11.90 -7.13
C THR A 40 14.11 11.11 -6.65
N GLN A 41 14.12 10.65 -5.39
CA GLN A 41 15.22 9.85 -4.88
C GLN A 41 15.33 8.52 -5.64
N PRO A 42 16.51 8.19 -6.20
CA PRO A 42 16.73 6.89 -6.79
C PRO A 42 16.52 5.82 -5.71
N ARG A 43 15.69 4.82 -6.01
CA ARG A 43 15.46 3.65 -5.15
C ARG A 43 16.84 3.00 -4.91
N LEU A 44 17.36 3.11 -3.69
CA LEU A 44 18.76 2.86 -3.36
C LEU A 44 19.28 1.54 -3.94
N GLU A 45 20.33 1.60 -4.75
CA GLU A 45 20.99 0.46 -5.38
C GLU A 45 21.75 -0.37 -4.32
N GLY A 46 21.01 -1.18 -3.58
CA GLY A 46 21.54 -2.05 -2.53
C GLY A 46 20.45 -2.88 -1.84
N HIS A 47 19.22 -2.83 -2.35
CA HIS A 47 18.09 -3.47 -1.73
C HIS A 47 18.19 -4.99 -1.80
N GLU A 48 18.14 -5.60 -0.61
CA GLU A 48 17.94 -7.02 -0.37
C GLU A 48 16.87 -7.62 -1.32
N PRO A 49 16.99 -8.90 -1.72
CA PRO A 49 16.11 -9.51 -2.71
C PRO A 49 14.61 -9.34 -2.44
N TRP A 50 14.19 -9.35 -1.17
CA TRP A 50 12.80 -9.20 -0.75
C TRP A 50 12.17 -7.84 -1.12
N LEU A 51 12.98 -6.77 -1.24
CA LEU A 51 12.53 -5.43 -1.64
C LEU A 51 12.40 -5.25 -3.15
N ARG A 52 13.02 -6.14 -3.93
CA ARG A 52 12.95 -6.16 -5.40
C ARG A 52 11.77 -6.96 -5.90
N LYS A 53 11.15 -7.77 -5.04
CA LYS A 53 9.98 -8.54 -5.41
C LYS A 53 8.82 -7.60 -5.80
N PRO A 54 8.09 -7.91 -6.88
CA PRO A 54 6.94 -7.12 -7.31
C PRO A 54 5.83 -7.16 -6.26
N GLU A 55 4.97 -6.13 -6.27
CA GLU A 55 3.81 -6.02 -5.37
C GLU A 55 2.78 -7.13 -5.63
N VAL A 56 2.62 -7.50 -6.90
CA VAL A 56 1.79 -8.62 -7.32
C VAL A 56 2.67 -9.88 -7.38
N PRO A 57 2.21 -11.03 -6.85
CA PRO A 57 2.94 -12.29 -7.00
C PRO A 57 3.14 -12.62 -8.48
N THR A 58 4.32 -13.11 -8.82
CA THR A 58 4.61 -13.49 -10.21
C THR A 58 3.90 -14.80 -10.55
N PRO A 59 3.57 -15.03 -11.83
CA PRO A 59 2.99 -16.31 -12.25
C PRO A 59 3.85 -17.50 -11.81
N GLU A 60 5.18 -17.38 -11.87
CA GLU A 60 6.13 -18.42 -11.48
C GLU A 60 6.03 -18.78 -9.98
N GLU A 61 5.84 -17.76 -9.12
CA GLU A 61 5.66 -17.93 -7.67
C GLU A 61 4.32 -18.62 -7.34
N ILE A 62 3.29 -18.38 -8.16
CA ILE A 62 1.97 -19.04 -7.99
C ILE A 62 1.98 -20.46 -8.57
N MET A 63 2.72 -20.67 -9.66
CA MET A 63 2.84 -21.98 -10.31
C MET A 63 3.81 -22.92 -9.58
N ASP A 64 4.47 -22.44 -8.51
CA ASP A 64 5.45 -23.15 -7.69
C ASP A 64 6.64 -23.69 -8.53
N THR A 65 7.05 -22.93 -9.54
CA THR A 65 8.11 -23.37 -10.49
C THR A 65 9.52 -23.05 -9.96
N ASP A 66 9.62 -22.13 -9.01
CA ASP A 66 10.88 -21.64 -8.43
C ASP A 66 11.31 -22.41 -7.16
N CYS A 67 10.44 -23.26 -6.61
CA CYS A 67 10.76 -24.09 -5.46
C CYS A 67 11.48 -25.35 -5.95
N ASP A 68 12.63 -25.67 -5.32
CA ASP A 68 13.29 -26.96 -5.55
C ASP A 68 12.24 -28.08 -5.42
N GLU A 69 12.14 -28.96 -6.41
CA GLU A 69 11.13 -30.04 -6.50
C GLU A 69 11.08 -30.96 -5.25
N ASN A 70 12.05 -30.83 -4.34
CA ASN A 70 12.17 -31.58 -3.08
C ASN A 70 11.79 -30.78 -1.82
N SER A 71 11.47 -29.48 -1.92
CA SER A 71 11.07 -28.66 -0.77
C SER A 71 9.57 -28.40 -0.81
N GLU A 72 8.82 -29.26 -0.13
CA GLU A 72 7.36 -29.09 0.08
C GLU A 72 7.01 -27.86 0.95
N TYR A 73 8.02 -27.23 1.58
CA TYR A 73 7.84 -26.13 2.53
C TYR A 73 8.70 -24.92 2.17
N ILE A 74 8.14 -23.74 2.40
CA ILE A 74 8.86 -22.46 2.32
C ILE A 74 9.43 -22.15 3.70
N GLU A 75 10.76 -22.04 3.81
CA GLU A 75 11.43 -21.70 5.05
C GLU A 75 11.23 -20.21 5.38
N LEU A 76 10.28 -19.92 6.27
CA LEU A 76 9.98 -18.57 6.74
C LEU A 76 10.51 -18.31 8.15
N ILE A 77 10.93 -17.08 8.40
CA ILE A 77 11.27 -16.62 9.74
C ILE A 77 9.95 -16.49 10.53
N PRO A 78 9.76 -17.24 11.63
CA PRO A 78 8.53 -17.17 12.40
C PRO A 78 8.35 -15.79 13.05
N ASN A 79 7.09 -15.38 13.20
CA ASN A 79 6.78 -14.10 13.83
C ASN A 79 7.24 -14.09 15.30
N LYS A 80 8.25 -13.27 15.60
CA LYS A 80 8.71 -13.06 16.96
C LYS A 80 7.77 -12.10 17.69
N ILE A 81 6.84 -12.68 18.45
CA ILE A 81 5.88 -11.94 19.30
C ILE A 81 6.56 -11.44 20.59
N MET A 82 7.58 -12.16 21.09
CA MET A 82 8.22 -11.90 22.37
C MET A 82 9.65 -11.38 22.21
N GLY A 83 9.90 -10.19 22.75
CA GLY A 83 11.22 -9.55 22.79
C GLY A 83 11.59 -8.74 21.55
N PRO A 84 12.66 -7.94 21.63
CA PRO A 84 13.05 -7.03 20.55
C PRO A 84 13.63 -7.78 19.33
N TRP A 85 13.40 -7.26 18.13
CA TRP A 85 14.05 -7.69 16.89
C TRP A 85 15.51 -7.17 16.85
N LYS A 86 16.43 -7.87 16.17
CA LYS A 86 17.86 -7.46 16.19
C LYS A 86 18.09 -6.20 15.35
N SER A 87 17.35 -6.04 14.25
CA SER A 87 17.33 -4.82 13.45
C SER A 87 15.94 -4.53 12.88
N LYS A 88 15.76 -3.31 12.39
CA LYS A 88 14.56 -2.91 11.66
C LYS A 88 14.40 -3.70 10.35
N GLU A 89 15.49 -3.98 9.63
CA GLU A 89 15.39 -4.76 8.39
C GLU A 89 14.95 -6.20 8.68
N GLU A 90 15.45 -6.84 9.75
CA GLU A 90 15.05 -8.20 10.11
C GLU A 90 13.56 -8.28 10.46
N TYR A 91 13.04 -7.27 11.18
CA TYR A 91 11.60 -7.15 11.46
C TYR A 91 10.77 -7.03 10.18
N LEU A 92 11.15 -6.08 9.30
CA LEU A 92 10.40 -5.80 8.07
C LEU A 92 10.46 -6.97 7.09
N LYS A 93 11.63 -7.61 6.95
CA LYS A 93 11.81 -8.78 6.11
C LYS A 93 10.92 -9.93 6.58
N ALA A 94 10.96 -10.26 7.87
CA ALA A 94 10.15 -11.35 8.42
C ALA A 94 8.65 -11.09 8.23
N HIS A 95 8.18 -9.87 8.53
CA HIS A 95 6.76 -9.53 8.34
C HIS A 95 6.35 -9.52 6.87
N TYR A 96 7.22 -9.05 5.99
CA TYR A 96 6.97 -9.07 4.55
C TYR A 96 6.84 -10.50 4.01
N GLU A 97 7.77 -11.38 4.37
CA GLU A 97 7.78 -12.77 3.91
C GLU A 97 6.57 -13.55 4.45
N LEU A 98 6.21 -13.36 5.72
CA LEU A 98 5.02 -13.97 6.31
C LEU A 98 3.71 -13.53 5.63
N LEU A 99 3.55 -12.22 5.39
CA LEU A 99 2.35 -11.69 4.74
C LEU A 99 2.27 -12.09 3.27
N ARG A 100 3.42 -12.14 2.58
CA ARG A 100 3.47 -12.58 1.19
C ARG A 100 3.06 -14.04 1.09
N GLU A 101 3.54 -14.90 1.98
CA GLU A 101 3.15 -16.31 1.99
C GLU A 101 1.67 -16.50 2.29
N ASP A 102 1.13 -15.81 3.30
CA ASP A 102 -0.30 -15.91 3.67
C ASP A 102 -1.23 -15.55 2.50
N ALA A 103 -0.79 -14.63 1.61
CA ALA A 103 -1.52 -14.26 0.41
C ALA A 103 -1.28 -15.21 -0.79
N VAL A 104 -0.08 -15.76 -0.93
CA VAL A 104 0.31 -16.58 -2.09
C VAL A 104 -0.08 -18.05 -1.91
N ALA A 105 0.01 -18.60 -0.69
CA ALA A 105 -0.29 -20.01 -0.44
C ALA A 105 -1.69 -20.43 -0.91
N PRO A 106 -2.78 -19.67 -0.62
CA PRO A 106 -4.11 -20.01 -1.12
C PRO A 106 -4.20 -19.97 -2.65
N LEU A 107 -3.41 -19.11 -3.31
CA LEU A 107 -3.37 -19.03 -4.78
C LEU A 107 -2.68 -20.25 -5.38
N ARG A 108 -1.58 -20.71 -4.78
CA ARG A 108 -0.89 -21.95 -5.21
C ARG A 108 -1.81 -23.15 -5.08
N ASP A 109 -2.49 -23.28 -3.95
CA ASP A 109 -3.46 -24.35 -3.70
C ASP A 109 -4.59 -24.32 -4.73
N ALA A 110 -5.16 -23.14 -4.99
CA ALA A 110 -6.22 -22.97 -5.98
C ALA A 110 -5.77 -23.39 -7.39
N VAL A 111 -4.58 -22.99 -7.82
CA VAL A 111 -4.03 -23.37 -9.13
C VAL A 111 -3.73 -24.87 -9.20
N ALA A 112 -3.23 -25.47 -8.11
CA ALA A 112 -2.99 -26.91 -8.03
C ALA A 112 -4.30 -27.71 -8.15
N TYR A 113 -5.38 -27.26 -7.51
CA TYR A 113 -6.69 -27.90 -7.64
C TYR A 113 -7.21 -27.86 -9.09
N VAL A 114 -7.14 -26.71 -9.76
CA VAL A 114 -7.57 -26.56 -11.16
C VAL A 114 -6.70 -27.36 -12.12
N LYS A 115 -5.39 -27.47 -11.85
CA LYS A 115 -4.48 -28.32 -12.64
C LYS A 115 -4.84 -29.81 -12.53
N ASN A 116 -5.20 -30.27 -11.34
CA ASN A 116 -5.52 -31.66 -11.08
C ASN A 116 -6.91 -32.06 -11.62
N ASP A 117 -7.88 -31.15 -11.56
CA ASP A 117 -9.21 -31.35 -12.14
C ASP A 117 -9.63 -30.15 -13.01
N PRO A 118 -9.41 -30.22 -14.34
CA PRO A 118 -9.78 -29.16 -15.27
C PRO A 118 -11.29 -28.92 -15.41
N GLN A 119 -12.15 -29.82 -14.89
CA GLN A 119 -13.60 -29.64 -14.88
C GLN A 119 -14.13 -29.16 -13.53
N MET A 120 -13.24 -28.82 -12.59
CA MET A 120 -13.62 -28.35 -11.28
C MET A 120 -14.47 -27.08 -11.35
N SER A 121 -15.60 -27.08 -10.64
CA SER A 121 -16.44 -25.91 -10.42
C SER A 121 -16.00 -25.12 -9.20
N ASP A 122 -16.57 -23.93 -9.02
CA ASP A 122 -16.38 -23.12 -7.81
C ASP A 122 -16.58 -23.95 -6.53
N SER A 123 -15.70 -23.72 -5.57
CA SER A 123 -15.74 -24.29 -4.22
C SER A 123 -15.89 -23.17 -3.19
N GLN A 124 -16.03 -23.53 -1.91
CA GLN A 124 -16.07 -22.53 -0.83
C GLN A 124 -14.75 -21.74 -0.72
N SER A 125 -13.62 -22.32 -1.15
CA SER A 125 -12.30 -21.71 -1.07
C SER A 125 -11.82 -21.07 -2.37
N VAL A 126 -12.36 -21.49 -3.53
CA VAL A 126 -11.89 -21.04 -4.86
C VAL A 126 -13.08 -20.71 -5.75
N ALA A 127 -13.09 -19.50 -6.32
CA ALA A 127 -14.07 -19.07 -7.31
C ALA A 127 -13.36 -18.74 -8.63
N ILE A 128 -13.86 -19.31 -9.73
CA ILE A 128 -13.26 -19.24 -11.06
C ILE A 128 -14.11 -18.31 -11.92
N TYR A 129 -13.50 -17.24 -12.42
CA TYR A 129 -14.16 -16.28 -13.30
C TYR A 129 -13.62 -16.40 -14.73
N GLU A 130 -14.44 -16.85 -15.67
CA GLU A 130 -14.03 -16.98 -17.08
C GLU A 130 -14.06 -15.64 -17.84
N LYS A 131 -15.00 -14.75 -17.49
CA LYS A 131 -15.30 -13.52 -18.25
C LYS A 131 -14.92 -12.27 -17.45
N VAL A 132 -13.61 -12.07 -17.29
CA VAL A 132 -13.07 -10.86 -16.67
C VAL A 132 -12.68 -9.84 -17.73
N THR A 133 -13.18 -8.62 -17.59
CA THR A 133 -12.70 -7.47 -18.37
C THR A 133 -11.69 -6.71 -17.51
N PRO A 134 -10.39 -6.73 -17.82
CA PRO A 134 -9.42 -5.97 -17.05
C PRO A 134 -9.69 -4.48 -17.24
N ILE A 135 -9.96 -3.78 -16.14
CA ILE A 135 -10.02 -2.32 -16.13
C ILE A 135 -8.67 -1.81 -15.63
N ALA A 136 -7.92 -1.19 -16.54
CA ALA A 136 -6.70 -0.48 -16.17
C ALA A 136 -7.08 0.93 -15.74
N LEU A 137 -6.76 1.29 -14.50
CA LEU A 137 -6.80 2.68 -14.08
C LEU A 137 -5.56 3.39 -14.63
N PRO A 138 -5.70 4.53 -15.32
CA PRO A 138 -4.54 5.29 -15.76
C PRO A 138 -3.79 5.78 -14.52
N SER A 139 -2.55 5.32 -14.38
CA SER A 139 -1.61 5.89 -13.41
C SER A 139 -1.30 7.31 -13.89
N CYS A 140 -1.90 8.32 -13.25
CA CYS A 140 -1.45 9.69 -13.38
C CYS A 140 -0.02 9.76 -12.84
N ARG A 141 0.93 9.88 -13.76
CA ARG A 141 2.35 10.04 -13.49
C ARG A 141 2.78 11.46 -13.85
#